data_AF-A0A7S0RH90-F1
#
_entry.id   AF-A0A7S0RH90-F1
#
_cell.length_a   1.000
_cell.length_b   1.000
_cell.length_c   1.000
_cell.angle_alpha   90.00
_cell.angle_beta   90.00
_cell.angle_gamma   90.00
#
_symmetry.space_group_name_H-M   'P 1'
#
loop_
_entity.id
_entity.type
_entity.pdbx_description
1 polymer ?
#
loop_
_entity_poly.entity_id
_entity_poly.type
_entity_poly.pdbx_seq_one_letter_code
_entity_poly.pdbx_strand_id
1 'polypeptide(L)'
;GPTAPPLLKKRGKPKQEGADDEGLVTKEQFKGFKQEVEDLGVSAMQYRQRKSVEAQKFAKLGLKPEKNQRIPASIGRGLNQANHKREKAQIEEARMQGLKVKKTIKKAPASKERGLGVAGMPGKYSAGVFYLNKAASTKQKKG
;
A
#
# COMPACT_ATOMS: atom_id res chain seq x y z
N GLY A 1 -22.35 47.26 -35.06
CA GLY A 1 -21.98 45.92 -34.53
C GLY A 1 -22.00 45.97 -33.02
N PRO A 2 -22.38 44.90 -32.31
CA PRO A 2 -22.47 44.92 -30.85
C PRO A 2 -21.07 44.94 -30.24
N THR A 3 -20.83 45.92 -29.35
CA THR A 3 -19.58 46.10 -28.62
C THR A 3 -19.51 45.08 -27.48
N ALA A 4 -18.52 44.18 -27.51
CA ALA A 4 -18.34 43.16 -26.49
C ALA A 4 -17.84 43.78 -25.16
N PRO A 5 -18.34 43.35 -23.99
CA PRO A 5 -17.83 43.81 -22.70
C PRO A 5 -16.45 43.19 -22.38
N PRO A 6 -15.56 43.90 -21.66
CA PRO A 6 -14.22 43.43 -21.37
C PRO A 6 -14.25 42.26 -20.36
N LEU A 7 -13.50 41.22 -20.68
CA LEU A 7 -13.33 40.02 -19.85
C LEU A 7 -12.63 40.37 -18.53
N LEU A 8 -13.30 40.10 -17.40
CA LEU A 8 -12.74 40.14 -16.06
C LEU A 8 -11.52 39.22 -15.96
N LYS A 9 -10.32 39.82 -15.88
CA LYS A 9 -9.10 39.10 -15.51
C LYS A 9 -9.28 38.50 -14.11
N LYS A 10 -9.29 37.16 -14.01
CA LYS A 10 -9.17 36.43 -12.75
C LYS A 10 -7.94 36.96 -12.00
N ARG A 11 -8.17 37.69 -10.91
CA ARG A 11 -7.13 38.06 -9.94
C ARG A 11 -6.51 36.76 -9.42
N GLY A 12 -5.23 36.55 -9.73
CA GLY A 12 -4.44 35.49 -9.13
C GLY A 12 -4.49 35.61 -7.61
N LYS A 13 -4.68 34.49 -6.92
CA LYS A 13 -4.55 34.44 -5.46
C LYS A 13 -3.16 34.96 -5.08
N PRO A 14 -3.03 35.90 -4.12
CA PRO A 14 -1.72 36.26 -3.63
C PRO A 14 -1.09 35.03 -2.96
N LYS A 15 0.16 34.75 -3.32
CA LYS A 15 1.05 33.90 -2.52
C LYS A 15 1.17 34.57 -1.15
N GLN A 16 0.67 33.90 -0.11
CA GLN A 16 1.05 34.22 1.26
C GLN A 16 2.49 33.76 1.46
N GLU A 17 3.41 34.71 1.31
CA GLU A 17 4.77 34.65 1.85
C GLU A 17 4.74 35.38 3.20
N GLY A 18 5.28 34.73 4.24
CA GLY A 18 5.59 35.34 5.54
C GLY A 18 4.42 35.52 6.50
N ALA A 19 4.25 34.56 7.41
CA ALA A 19 3.78 34.86 8.75
C ALA A 19 4.79 34.22 9.70
N ASP A 20 5.55 35.06 10.38
CA ASP A 20 6.47 34.67 11.44
C ASP A 20 5.65 34.06 12.59
N ASP A 21 5.71 32.73 12.65
CA ASP A 21 5.01 31.87 13.59
C ASP A 21 5.81 31.82 14.91
N GLU A 22 5.89 32.93 15.64
CA GLU A 22 6.64 33.07 16.91
C GLU A 22 6.03 32.26 18.10
N GLY A 23 5.12 31.33 17.83
CA GLY A 23 4.54 30.42 18.82
C GLY A 23 4.31 28.99 18.31
N LEU A 24 4.70 28.68 17.07
CA LEU A 24 4.51 27.35 16.50
C LEU A 24 5.86 26.65 16.36
N VAL A 25 5.97 25.52 17.04
CA VAL A 25 7.10 24.58 16.92
C VAL A 25 7.36 24.34 15.44
N THR A 26 8.55 24.71 14.97
CA THR A 26 8.94 24.50 13.57
C THR A 26 8.89 23.01 13.24
N LYS A 27 8.71 22.67 11.95
CA LYS A 27 8.68 21.26 11.52
C LYS A 27 9.94 20.48 11.93
N GLU A 28 11.07 21.17 12.01
CA GLU A 28 12.35 20.60 12.42
C GLU A 28 12.39 20.34 13.92
N GLN A 29 11.95 21.30 14.74
CA GLN A 29 11.81 21.11 16.19
C GLN A 29 10.81 19.98 16.52
N PHE A 30 9.69 19.88 15.79
CA PHE A 30 8.73 18.79 15.99
C PHE A 30 9.31 17.42 15.62
N LYS A 31 10.13 17.36 14.56
CA LYS A 31 10.85 16.14 14.17
C LYS A 31 11.89 15.76 15.23
N GLY A 32 12.60 16.74 15.81
CA GLY A 32 13.52 16.54 16.93
C GLY A 32 12.81 15.97 18.15
N PHE A 33 11.72 16.61 18.59
CA PHE A 33 10.90 16.13 19.71
C PHE A 33 10.41 14.69 19.50
N LYS A 34 9.96 14.37 18.28
CA LYS A 34 9.54 13.01 17.94
C LYS A 34 10.69 12.00 18.08
N GLN A 35 11.89 12.35 17.66
CA GLN A 35 13.07 11.50 17.80
C GLN A 35 13.44 11.31 19.27
N GLU A 36 13.41 12.37 20.07
CA GLU A 36 13.68 12.31 21.51
C GLU A 36 12.68 11.41 22.24
N VAL A 37 11.39 11.52 21.93
CA VAL A 37 10.34 10.64 22.49
C VAL A 37 10.56 9.19 22.08
N GLU A 38 10.93 8.94 20.82
CA GLU A 38 11.27 7.60 20.34
C GLU A 38 12.49 7.03 21.10
N ASP A 39 13.53 7.82 21.31
CA ASP A 39 14.77 7.38 21.98
C ASP A 39 14.58 7.20 23.49
N LEU A 40 13.77 8.04 24.14
CA LEU A 40 13.33 7.83 25.52
C LEU A 40 12.52 6.54 25.66
N GLY A 41 11.64 6.25 24.69
CA GLY A 41 10.92 4.99 24.64
C GLY A 41 11.86 3.79 24.54
N VAL A 42 12.92 3.89 23.73
CA VAL A 42 13.92 2.82 23.56
C VAL A 42 14.77 2.62 24.81
N SER A 43 15.09 3.68 25.57
CA SER A 43 15.93 3.55 26.77
C SER A 43 15.27 2.73 27.88
N ALA A 44 13.94 2.83 28.02
CA ALA A 44 13.15 2.06 28.98
C ALA A 44 12.90 0.60 28.56
N MET A 45 13.21 0.22 27.32
CA MET A 45 12.94 -1.12 26.79
C MET A 45 13.99 -2.16 27.19
N GLN A 46 13.55 -3.42 27.29
CA GLN A 46 14.47 -4.55 27.47
C GLN A 46 15.40 -4.72 26.26
N TYR A 47 16.58 -5.33 26.46
CA TYR A 47 17.60 -5.50 25.41
C TYR A 47 17.05 -6.07 24.09
N ARG A 48 16.22 -7.11 24.17
CA ARG A 48 15.62 -7.75 22.97
C ARG A 48 14.68 -6.81 22.21
N GLN A 49 13.93 -5.98 22.94
CA GLN A 49 13.04 -4.99 22.35
C GLN A 49 13.86 -3.87 21.69
N ARG A 50 14.93 -3.38 22.35
CA ARG A 50 15.86 -2.41 21.77
C ARG A 50 16.45 -2.89 20.44
N LYS A 51 16.94 -4.14 20.40
CA LYS A 51 17.44 -4.75 19.15
C LYS A 51 16.39 -4.83 18.05
N SER A 52 15.13 -5.09 18.40
CA SER A 52 14.04 -5.11 17.41
C SER A 52 13.77 -3.71 16.82
N VAL A 53 13.88 -2.65 17.62
CA VAL A 53 13.72 -1.27 17.15
C VAL A 53 14.90 -0.84 16.29
N GLU A 54 16.13 -1.17 16.68
CA GLU A 54 17.33 -0.96 15.86
C GLU A 54 17.21 -1.63 14.50
N ALA A 55 16.80 -2.91 14.46
CA ALA A 55 16.58 -3.63 13.21
C ALA A 55 15.52 -2.95 12.30
N GLN A 56 14.46 -2.38 12.88
CA GLN A 56 13.50 -1.58 12.13
C GLN A 56 14.09 -0.27 11.61
N LYS A 57 14.92 0.42 12.41
CA LYS A 57 15.65 1.63 11.97
C LYS A 57 16.57 1.29 10.79
N PHE A 58 17.32 0.19 10.86
CA PHE A 58 18.17 -0.29 9.76
C PHE A 58 17.37 -0.65 8.50
N ALA A 59 16.22 -1.33 8.65
CA ALA A 59 15.35 -1.64 7.52
C ALA A 59 14.81 -0.37 6.83
N LYS A 60 14.47 0.68 7.59
CA LYS A 60 14.07 2.00 7.04
C LYS A 60 15.20 2.68 6.26
N LEU A 61 16.45 2.46 6.66
CA LEU A 61 17.64 2.95 5.96
C LEU A 61 18.03 2.10 4.74
N GLY A 62 17.26 1.04 4.43
CA GLY A 62 17.49 0.19 3.26
C GLY A 62 18.44 -0.99 3.50
N LEU A 63 18.90 -1.20 4.74
CA LEU A 63 19.66 -2.39 5.08
C LEU A 63 18.73 -3.61 5.07
N LYS A 64 19.22 -4.73 4.54
CA LYS A 64 18.48 -6.00 4.57
C LYS A 64 18.39 -6.47 6.02
N PRO A 65 17.20 -6.91 6.49
CA PRO A 65 17.08 -7.48 7.82
C PRO A 65 17.96 -8.73 7.94
N GLU A 66 18.51 -8.96 9.13
CA GLU A 66 19.24 -10.18 9.42
C GLU A 66 18.36 -11.41 9.15
N LYS A 67 18.98 -12.49 8.66
CA LYS A 67 18.25 -13.71 8.33
C LYS A 67 17.66 -14.31 9.60
N ASN A 68 16.34 -14.42 9.65
CA ASN A 68 15.65 -15.15 10.71
C ASN A 68 16.05 -16.64 10.70
N GLN A 69 16.00 -17.27 11.87
CA GLN A 69 16.19 -18.71 12.00
C GLN A 69 15.20 -19.46 11.09
N ARG A 70 15.68 -20.53 10.45
CA ARG A 70 14.85 -21.33 9.55
C ARG A 70 13.79 -22.09 10.35
N ILE A 71 12.53 -21.79 10.09
CA ILE A 71 11.39 -22.50 10.70
C ILE A 71 10.88 -23.56 9.70
N PRO A 72 10.67 -24.82 10.12
CA PRO A 72 10.05 -25.85 9.28
C PRO A 72 8.66 -25.45 8.81
N ALA A 73 8.26 -25.90 7.61
CA ALA A 73 6.98 -25.52 7.01
C ALA A 73 5.75 -25.97 7.84
N SER A 74 5.83 -27.11 8.51
CA SER A 74 4.78 -27.63 9.41
C SER A 74 4.48 -26.65 10.54
N ILE A 75 5.53 -26.16 11.22
CA ILE A 75 5.43 -25.22 12.33
C ILE A 75 5.10 -23.81 11.83
N GLY A 76 5.76 -23.37 10.76
CA GLY A 76 5.60 -22.03 10.20
C GLY A 76 4.18 -21.71 9.75
N ARG A 77 3.46 -22.70 9.19
CA ARG A 77 2.04 -22.56 8.81
C ARG A 77 1.16 -22.30 10.03
N GLY A 78 1.33 -23.08 11.11
CA GLY A 78 0.57 -22.93 12.35
C GLY A 78 0.82 -21.57 13.02
N LEU A 79 2.08 -21.18 13.12
CA LEU A 79 2.47 -19.86 13.67
C LEU A 79 1.85 -18.70 12.88
N ASN A 80 1.89 -18.77 11.54
CA ASN A 80 1.32 -17.71 10.72
C ASN A 80 -0.21 -17.61 10.87
N GLN A 81 -0.91 -18.75 10.92
CA GLN A 81 -2.35 -18.76 11.16
C GLN A 81 -2.71 -18.20 12.55
N ALA A 82 -1.94 -18.57 13.58
CA ALA A 82 -2.15 -18.06 14.93
C ALA A 82 -1.94 -16.55 15.01
N ASN A 83 -0.88 -16.04 14.36
CA ASN A 83 -0.61 -14.59 14.30
C ASN A 83 -1.75 -13.85 13.58
N HIS A 84 -2.22 -14.35 12.44
CA HIS A 84 -3.36 -13.75 11.76
C HIS A 84 -4.66 -13.77 12.58
N LYS A 85 -4.88 -14.81 13.40
CA LYS A 85 -6.03 -14.85 14.32
C LYS A 85 -5.91 -13.77 15.40
N ARG A 86 -4.73 -13.63 16.01
CA ARG A 86 -4.45 -12.59 17.02
C ARG A 86 -4.59 -11.18 16.44
N GLU A 87 -4.06 -10.94 15.25
CA GLU A 87 -4.19 -9.66 14.55
C GLU A 87 -5.67 -9.31 14.29
N LYS A 88 -6.47 -10.28 13.83
CA LYS A 88 -7.91 -10.07 13.61
C LYS A 88 -8.64 -9.74 14.91
N ALA A 89 -8.36 -10.48 15.99
CA ALA A 89 -8.95 -10.23 17.30
C ALA A 89 -8.61 -8.83 17.81
N GLN A 90 -7.34 -8.42 17.74
CA GLN A 90 -6.92 -7.07 18.15
C GLN A 90 -7.59 -5.96 17.31
N ILE A 91 -7.74 -6.19 16.00
CA ILE A 91 -8.44 -5.24 15.11
C ILE A 91 -9.92 -5.13 15.47
N GLU A 92 -10.55 -6.26 15.80
CA GLU A 92 -11.95 -6.32 16.21
C GLU A 92 -12.17 -5.65 17.56
N GLU A 93 -11.34 -5.95 18.56
CA GLU A 93 -11.34 -5.28 19.86
C GLU A 93 -11.13 -3.76 19.72
N ALA A 94 -10.16 -3.33 18.92
CA ALA A 94 -9.93 -1.92 18.65
C ALA A 94 -11.15 -1.27 17.97
N ARG A 95 -11.81 -1.97 17.04
CA ARG A 95 -13.04 -1.49 16.42
C ARG A 95 -14.17 -1.36 17.44
N MET A 96 -14.33 -2.33 18.33
CA MET A 96 -15.34 -2.30 19.40
C MET A 96 -15.11 -1.16 20.38
N GLN A 97 -13.84 -0.84 20.66
CA GLN A 97 -13.43 0.32 21.46
C GLN A 97 -13.54 1.67 20.71
N GLY A 98 -14.00 1.68 19.45
CA GLY A 98 -14.15 2.89 18.63
C GLY A 98 -12.82 3.44 18.09
N LEU A 99 -11.71 2.72 18.23
CA LEU A 99 -10.40 3.13 17.71
C LEU A 99 -10.36 2.98 16.18
N LYS A 100 -9.79 3.98 15.51
CA LYS A 100 -9.59 3.95 14.06
C LYS A 100 -8.48 2.96 13.71
N VAL A 101 -8.85 1.81 13.15
CA VAL A 101 -7.89 0.81 12.66
C VAL A 101 -7.41 1.16 11.24
N LYS A 102 -6.09 1.13 11.01
CA LYS A 102 -5.50 1.30 9.68
C LYS A 102 -5.91 0.16 8.76
N LYS A 103 -6.43 0.47 7.57
CA LYS A 103 -6.75 -0.54 6.56
C LYS A 103 -5.46 -1.19 6.07
N THR A 104 -5.30 -2.49 6.28
CA THR A 104 -4.19 -3.24 5.69
C THR A 104 -4.47 -3.47 4.20
N ILE A 105 -3.50 -3.13 3.35
CA ILE A 105 -3.57 -3.41 1.92
C ILE A 105 -3.41 -4.92 1.76
N LYS A 106 -4.47 -5.60 1.27
CA LYS A 106 -4.35 -7.02 0.91
C LYS A 106 -3.29 -7.13 -0.18
N LYS A 107 -2.23 -7.91 0.07
CA LYS A 107 -1.27 -8.25 -0.98
C LYS A 107 -2.04 -8.95 -2.10
N ALA A 108 -2.05 -8.35 -3.28
CA ALA A 108 -2.65 -8.97 -4.45
C ALA A 108 -2.01 -10.36 -4.64
N PRO A 109 -2.78 -11.40 -4.98
CA PRO A 109 -2.17 -12.66 -5.38
C PRO A 109 -1.21 -12.36 -6.53
N ALA A 110 -0.04 -13.02 -6.53
CA ALA A 110 0.89 -12.94 -7.66
C ALA A 110 0.07 -13.10 -8.95
N SER A 111 0.30 -12.22 -9.92
CA SER A 111 -0.42 -12.20 -11.20
C SER A 111 -0.16 -13.50 -11.94
N LYS A 112 -0.85 -14.58 -11.55
CA LYS A 112 -1.05 -15.72 -12.42
C LYS A 112 -1.90 -15.16 -13.55
N GLU A 113 -1.27 -15.04 -14.71
CA GLU A 113 -2.00 -14.94 -15.97
C GLU A 113 -3.07 -16.03 -15.90
N ARG A 114 -4.33 -15.60 -15.83
CA ARG A 114 -5.44 -16.55 -15.96
C ARG A 114 -5.27 -17.08 -17.36
N GLY A 115 -4.92 -18.36 -17.49
CA GLY A 115 -4.67 -18.98 -18.79
C GLY A 115 -5.78 -18.56 -19.75
N LEU A 116 -5.40 -18.01 -20.90
CA LEU A 116 -6.31 -17.32 -21.81
C LEU A 116 -7.45 -18.22 -22.32
N GLY A 117 -7.38 -19.54 -22.07
CA GLY A 117 -8.46 -20.48 -22.38
C GLY A 117 -8.90 -20.35 -23.83
N VAL A 118 -10.20 -20.34 -24.06
CA VAL A 118 -10.82 -20.14 -25.39
C VAL A 118 -10.48 -18.78 -26.02
N ALA A 119 -9.99 -17.79 -25.25
CA ALA A 119 -9.57 -16.49 -25.77
C ALA A 119 -8.23 -16.54 -26.53
N GLY A 120 -7.53 -17.68 -26.56
CA GLY A 120 -6.39 -17.91 -27.45
C GLY A 120 -6.79 -18.24 -28.90
N MET A 121 -8.06 -18.53 -29.17
CA MET A 121 -8.57 -18.81 -30.51
C MET A 121 -9.06 -17.53 -31.21
N PRO A 122 -8.93 -17.40 -32.54
CA PRO A 122 -9.42 -16.24 -33.27
C PRO A 122 -10.95 -16.23 -33.35
N GLY A 123 -11.58 -15.72 -32.29
CA GLY A 123 -13.02 -15.61 -32.17
C GLY A 123 -13.45 -14.93 -30.87
N LYS A 124 -14.74 -14.61 -30.78
CA LYS A 124 -15.34 -14.00 -29.59
C LYS A 124 -16.13 -15.08 -28.85
N TYR A 125 -15.85 -15.31 -27.57
CA TYR A 125 -16.71 -16.14 -26.72
C TYR A 125 -17.69 -15.23 -25.96
N SER A 126 -18.99 -15.49 -26.08
CA SER A 126 -20.02 -14.73 -25.37
C SER A 126 -21.20 -15.64 -25.05
N ALA A 127 -21.67 -15.59 -23.79
CA ALA A 127 -22.85 -16.32 -23.32
C ALA A 127 -22.85 -17.83 -23.65
N GLY A 128 -21.70 -18.49 -23.55
CA GLY A 128 -21.58 -19.94 -23.83
C GLY A 128 -21.36 -20.29 -25.30
N VAL A 129 -21.35 -19.31 -26.21
CA VAL A 129 -21.23 -19.52 -27.66
C VAL A 129 -19.93 -18.90 -28.18
N PHE A 130 -19.22 -19.63 -29.05
CA PHE A 130 -17.99 -19.18 -29.70
C PHE A 130 -18.27 -18.71 -31.14
N TYR A 131 -18.04 -17.43 -31.39
CA TYR A 131 -18.20 -16.80 -32.69
C TYR A 131 -16.84 -16.75 -33.40
N LEU A 132 -16.66 -17.54 -34.46
CA LEU A 132 -15.46 -17.49 -35.29
C LEU A 132 -15.47 -16.25 -36.20
N ASN A 133 -14.30 -15.64 -36.37
CA ASN A 133 -14.13 -14.60 -37.38
C ASN A 133 -14.04 -15.23 -38.78
N LYS A 134 -14.82 -14.74 -39.74
CA LYS A 134 -14.90 -15.27 -41.13
C LYS A 134 -13.56 -15.25 -41.86
N ALA A 135 -12.63 -14.36 -41.48
CA ALA A 135 -11.27 -14.32 -42.04
C ALA A 135 -10.35 -15.46 -41.55
N ALA A 136 -10.69 -16.10 -40.43
CA ALA A 136 -9.91 -17.23 -39.88
C ALA A 136 -10.36 -18.58 -40.46
N SER A 137 -11.63 -18.72 -40.87
CA SER A 137 -12.17 -19.97 -41.42
C SER A 137 -11.79 -20.21 -42.90
N THR A 138 -11.48 -19.17 -43.66
CA THR A 138 -11.11 -19.27 -45.09
C THR A 138 -9.73 -19.88 -45.32
N LYS A 139 -8.84 -19.89 -44.32
CA LYS A 139 -7.49 -20.50 -44.43
C LYS A 139 -7.47 -22.02 -44.33
N GLN A 140 -8.56 -22.67 -43.89
CA GLN A 140 -8.61 -24.14 -43.77
C GLN A 140 -9.19 -24.85 -45.01
N LYS A 141 -9.73 -24.11 -46.00
CA LYS A 141 -10.35 -24.70 -47.20
C LYS A 141 -9.41 -24.87 -48.39
N LYS A 142 -8.11 -24.63 -48.20
CA LYS A 142 -7.03 -24.92 -49.16
C LYS A 142 -6.04 -25.88 -48.50
N GLY A 143 -6.43 -27.15 -48.45
CA GLY A 143 -5.60 -28.30 -48.09
C GLY A 143 -5.99 -29.43 -49.02
#